data_AF-A0A2T1D5U3-F1
#
_entry.id   AF-A0A2T1D5U3-F1
#
_cell.length_a   1.000
_cell.length_b   1.000
_cell.length_c   1.000
_cell.angle_alpha   90.00
_cell.angle_beta   90.00
_cell.angle_gamma   90.00
#
_symmetry.space_group_name_H-M   'P 1'
#
loop_
_entity.id
_entity.type
_entity.pdbx_description
1 polymer ?
#
loop_
_entity_poly.entity_id
_entity_poly.type
_entity_poly.pdbx_seq_one_letter_code
_entity_poly.pdbx_strand_id
1 'polypeptide(L)'
;MTATQVSNNPAPQAANSVRLLIQDAYNQGATALYMQIGRTPFYRIHGKLVSQDHLPILTPDRFSHYVQEVLTPDQLNHYREAQKLDTNVQIPGFMQARVNCGPTTQGVQTMSLSSIVLDLPSELERQGTIRAMVDDACKKGASDIHLQVGEVPRYRIQGHIRLQEQYGILTPQQFEEFLAEVLSTEQTEQFRKRQELDTAIFYRELVRCRVNCAQSIMGGVMVLRLISLEVPTIAQMGLPDILNKLVEERQGLILVTGPVNSGKSTTLAAMLRHVNDSLARKIVTIEDPIEYVHTSNQCLITQREVGLHTQEFKEALRAALRQDPDIILIGEMRDRETVDTAIRAALTGHLVLGTLHTKGTVNAVKRLLNFYTPEEQDVVRMQIVEGLRAVIGQALVPTVKGGRVAALEIMLNTDTIRDYLQKGSIDEIYQLMEEGKDGSQTLNQALFDLYEGGMVSQSDAISVALNPEDLNYMMKNYTRRSSRSGLMTTEYFNKTPT
;
A
#
# COMPACT_ATOMS: atom_id res chain seq x y z
N MET A 1 48.48 25.41 -10.78
CA MET A 1 48.66 24.30 -11.74
C MET A 1 47.62 23.25 -11.43
N THR A 2 46.78 23.03 -12.42
CA THR A 2 45.75 22.00 -12.67
C THR A 2 45.97 20.60 -12.10
N ALA A 3 44.89 20.00 -11.58
CA ALA A 3 44.47 18.61 -11.88
C ALA A 3 43.02 18.34 -11.39
N THR A 4 42.08 18.75 -12.24
CA THR A 4 40.84 18.07 -12.66
C THR A 4 40.09 17.14 -11.69
N GLN A 5 38.93 17.63 -11.22
CA GLN A 5 37.80 16.83 -10.78
C GLN A 5 37.24 16.03 -11.97
N VAL A 6 37.09 14.71 -11.80
CA VAL A 6 36.29 13.87 -12.72
C VAL A 6 34.88 13.79 -12.15
N SER A 7 33.97 14.60 -12.70
CA SER A 7 32.54 14.46 -12.50
C SER A 7 32.03 13.29 -13.36
N ASN A 8 31.76 12.15 -12.73
CA ASN A 8 30.97 11.09 -13.35
C ASN A 8 29.49 11.49 -13.32
N ASN A 9 29.04 12.18 -14.37
CA ASN A 9 27.62 12.29 -14.67
C ASN A 9 27.19 11.00 -15.40
N PRO A 10 26.21 10.24 -14.91
CA PRO A 10 25.60 9.20 -15.72
C PRO A 10 24.82 9.89 -16.86
N ALA A 11 25.23 9.64 -18.10
CA ALA A 11 24.51 10.09 -19.28
C ALA A 11 23.07 9.53 -19.25
N PRO A 12 22.06 10.29 -19.75
CA PRO A 12 20.68 9.83 -19.78
C PRO A 12 20.55 8.61 -20.70
N GLN A 13 20.31 7.43 -20.11
CA GLN A 13 20.22 6.13 -20.79
C GLN A 13 18.95 5.93 -21.64
N ALA A 14 18.13 6.98 -21.86
CA ALA A 14 16.76 6.85 -22.35
C ALA A 14 16.57 6.93 -23.89
N ALA A 15 17.63 7.00 -24.72
CA ALA A 15 17.47 7.23 -26.17
C ALA A 15 18.38 6.37 -27.08
N ASN A 16 18.76 5.16 -26.63
CA ASN A 16 19.74 4.36 -27.38
C ASN A 16 19.16 3.48 -28.49
N SER A 17 17.87 3.13 -28.45
CA SER A 17 17.25 2.26 -29.46
C SER A 17 16.33 3.01 -30.41
N VAL A 18 16.37 2.67 -31.70
CA VAL A 18 15.42 3.16 -32.71
C VAL A 18 13.97 2.82 -32.38
N ARG A 19 13.74 1.75 -31.60
CA ARG A 19 12.40 1.30 -31.20
C ARG A 19 11.66 2.36 -30.38
N LEU A 20 12.37 3.11 -29.53
CA LEU A 20 11.77 4.19 -28.74
C LEU A 20 11.27 5.33 -29.63
N LEU A 21 12.02 5.67 -30.68
CA LEU A 21 11.62 6.68 -31.66
C LEU A 21 10.41 6.22 -32.49
N ILE A 22 10.38 4.94 -32.87
CA ILE A 22 9.27 4.35 -33.61
C ILE A 22 7.99 4.33 -32.74
N GLN A 23 8.12 3.96 -31.46
CA GLN A 23 7.00 3.95 -30.52
C GLN A 23 6.47 5.36 -30.25
N ASP A 24 7.34 6.35 -30.05
CA ASP A 24 6.97 7.75 -29.86
C ASP A 24 6.26 8.31 -31.10
N ALA A 25 6.81 8.07 -32.30
CA ALA A 25 6.17 8.44 -33.56
C ALA A 25 4.77 7.82 -33.71
N TYR A 26 4.62 6.53 -33.38
CA TYR A 26 3.33 5.84 -33.41
C TYR A 26 2.32 6.45 -32.43
N ASN A 27 2.73 6.71 -31.17
CA ASN A 27 1.89 7.30 -30.14
C ASN A 27 1.38 8.70 -30.52
N GLN A 28 2.17 9.45 -31.29
CA GLN A 28 1.80 10.77 -31.80
C GLN A 28 0.97 10.71 -33.10
N GLY A 29 0.59 9.52 -33.58
CA GLY A 29 -0.19 9.33 -34.80
C GLY A 29 0.59 9.66 -36.08
N ALA A 30 1.92 9.51 -36.06
CA ALA A 30 2.75 9.76 -37.22
C ALA A 30 2.57 8.67 -38.29
N THR A 31 2.45 9.10 -39.54
CA THR A 31 2.38 8.23 -40.73
C THR A 31 3.76 7.86 -41.29
N ALA A 32 4.79 8.62 -40.92
CA ALA A 32 6.17 8.36 -41.25
C ALA A 32 7.14 9.03 -40.27
N LEU A 33 8.30 8.40 -40.08
CA LEU A 33 9.43 8.87 -39.30
C LEU A 33 10.61 9.14 -40.24
N TYR A 34 11.25 10.30 -40.12
CA TYR A 34 12.42 10.69 -40.91
C TYR A 34 13.61 10.99 -40.02
N MET A 35 14.76 10.45 -40.40
CA MET A 35 16.02 10.57 -39.68
C MET A 35 17.12 10.98 -40.65
N GLN A 36 17.91 11.97 -40.26
CA GLN A 36 19.02 12.50 -41.05
C GLN A 36 20.20 12.83 -40.14
N ILE A 37 21.40 12.43 -40.53
CA ILE A 37 22.62 12.81 -39.78
C ILE A 37 22.73 14.34 -39.69
N GLY A 38 22.98 14.84 -38.48
CA GLY A 38 23.13 16.28 -38.21
C GLY A 38 21.81 17.03 -38.02
N ARG A 39 20.66 16.35 -37.95
CA ARG A 39 19.36 16.94 -37.62
C ARG A 39 18.64 16.16 -36.52
N THR A 40 17.66 16.79 -35.89
CA THR A 40 16.66 16.10 -35.06
C THR A 40 15.72 15.28 -35.95
N PRO A 41 15.10 14.21 -35.42
CA PRO A 41 14.09 13.44 -36.16
C PRO A 41 12.87 14.28 -36.52
N PHE A 42 12.22 13.93 -37.63
CA PHE A 42 10.95 14.55 -38.05
C PHE A 42 9.86 13.50 -38.16
N TYR A 43 8.65 13.84 -37.72
CA TYR A 43 7.47 12.99 -37.83
C TYR A 43 6.50 13.60 -38.85
N ARG A 44 5.84 12.75 -39.64
CA ARG A 44 4.75 13.17 -40.52
C ARG A 44 3.41 12.93 -39.86
N ILE A 45 2.85 13.96 -39.25
CA ILE A 45 1.58 13.91 -38.50
C ILE A 45 0.53 14.71 -39.28
N HIS A 46 -0.60 14.09 -39.60
CA HIS A 46 -1.68 14.70 -40.40
C HIS A 46 -1.19 15.36 -41.71
N GLY A 47 -0.23 14.73 -42.39
CA GLY A 47 0.33 15.23 -43.66
C GLY A 47 1.36 16.36 -43.52
N LYS A 48 1.64 16.86 -42.30
CA LYS A 48 2.66 17.88 -42.03
C LYS A 48 3.93 17.26 -41.45
N LEU A 49 5.09 17.79 -41.84
CA LEU A 49 6.37 17.42 -41.24
C LEU A 49 6.59 18.24 -39.97
N VAL A 50 6.77 17.58 -38.82
CA VAL A 50 6.95 18.20 -37.51
C VAL A 50 8.30 17.78 -36.93
N SER A 51 9.16 18.76 -36.62
CA SER A 51 10.46 18.53 -35.98
C SER A 51 10.28 18.10 -34.53
N GLN A 52 11.09 17.15 -34.08
CA GLN A 52 11.08 16.68 -32.70
C GLN A 52 12.25 17.27 -31.92
N ASP A 53 12.14 18.56 -31.60
CA ASP A 53 13.25 19.35 -31.02
C ASP A 53 13.63 18.90 -29.60
N HIS A 54 12.76 18.12 -28.94
CA HIS A 54 13.04 17.51 -27.65
C HIS A 54 13.98 16.28 -27.74
N LEU A 55 14.21 15.77 -28.96
CA LEU A 55 15.11 14.66 -29.22
C LEU A 55 16.51 15.15 -29.63
N PRO A 56 17.58 14.39 -29.29
CA PRO A 56 18.94 14.79 -29.63
C PRO A 56 19.18 14.76 -31.16
N ILE A 57 20.08 15.64 -31.62
CA ILE A 57 20.59 15.62 -33.00
C ILE A 57 21.24 14.26 -33.29
N LEU A 58 20.96 13.71 -34.47
CA LEU A 58 21.41 12.39 -34.85
C LEU A 58 22.88 12.38 -35.31
N THR A 59 23.73 11.66 -34.57
CA THR A 59 25.16 11.48 -34.91
C THR A 59 25.35 10.34 -35.92
N PRO A 60 26.48 10.28 -36.66
CA PRO A 60 26.78 9.19 -37.59
C PRO A 60 26.76 7.79 -36.94
N ASP A 61 27.32 7.67 -35.73
CA ASP A 61 27.37 6.40 -35.00
C ASP A 61 25.96 5.93 -34.60
N ARG A 62 25.12 6.86 -34.12
CA ARG A 62 23.74 6.57 -33.73
C ARG A 62 22.87 6.22 -34.95
N PHE A 63 23.06 6.93 -36.06
CA PHE A 63 22.41 6.57 -37.33
C PHE A 63 22.78 5.15 -37.76
N SER A 64 24.06 4.79 -37.68
CA SER A 64 24.54 3.46 -38.03
C SER A 64 23.94 2.38 -37.11
N HIS A 65 23.79 2.66 -35.82
CA HIS A 65 23.12 1.76 -34.88
C HIS A 65 21.64 1.54 -35.23
N TYR A 66 20.91 2.62 -35.52
CA TYR A 66 19.50 2.52 -35.90
C TYR A 66 19.29 1.72 -37.18
N VAL A 67 20.17 1.89 -38.18
CA VAL A 67 20.12 1.09 -39.41
C VAL A 67 20.33 -0.40 -39.11
N GLN A 68 21.25 -0.75 -38.19
CA GLN A 68 21.48 -2.14 -37.78
C GLN A 68 20.30 -2.74 -36.99
N GLU A 69 19.57 -1.93 -36.23
CA GLU A 69 18.38 -2.39 -35.50
C GLU A 69 17.16 -2.62 -36.41
N VAL A 70 17.03 -1.85 -37.49
CA VAL A 70 15.88 -1.91 -38.40
C VAL A 70 16.05 -2.96 -39.49
N LEU A 71 17.27 -3.11 -40.03
CA LEU A 71 17.53 -3.98 -41.18
C LEU A 71 17.91 -5.40 -40.76
N THR A 72 17.45 -6.39 -41.52
CA THR A 72 17.96 -7.78 -41.39
C THR A 72 19.43 -7.87 -41.86
N PRO A 73 20.17 -8.93 -41.49
CA PRO A 73 21.56 -9.10 -41.94
C PRO A 73 21.74 -9.01 -43.47
N ASP A 74 20.83 -9.60 -44.24
CA ASP A 74 20.87 -9.56 -45.71
C ASP A 74 20.59 -8.15 -46.26
N GLN A 75 19.61 -7.45 -45.69
CA GLN A 75 19.28 -6.07 -46.06
C GLN A 75 20.43 -5.11 -45.71
N LEU A 76 21.10 -5.33 -44.58
CA LEU A 76 22.25 -4.54 -44.15
C LEU A 76 23.45 -4.75 -45.09
N ASN A 77 23.70 -5.98 -45.53
CA ASN A 77 24.75 -6.26 -46.52
C ASN A 77 24.46 -5.56 -47.85
N HIS A 78 23.22 -5.65 -48.35
CA HIS A 78 22.82 -4.94 -49.56
C HIS A 78 22.97 -3.41 -49.42
N TYR A 79 22.57 -2.85 -48.28
CA TYR A 79 22.72 -1.43 -48.00
C TYR A 79 24.18 -0.99 -47.96
N ARG A 80 25.09 -1.79 -47.40
CA ARG A 80 26.54 -1.50 -47.38
C ARG A 80 27.14 -1.43 -48.78
N GLU A 81 26.70 -2.30 -49.69
CA GLU A 81 27.18 -2.35 -51.08
C GLU A 81 26.58 -1.23 -51.95
N ALA A 82 25.26 -1.08 -51.93
CA ALA A 82 24.54 -0.17 -52.81
C ALA A 82 24.45 1.27 -52.26
N GLN A 83 24.75 1.47 -50.97
CA GLN A 83 24.57 2.72 -50.23
C GLN A 83 23.15 3.28 -50.29
N LYS A 84 22.17 2.48 -50.74
CA LYS A 84 20.75 2.78 -50.86
C LYS A 84 19.92 1.51 -50.66
N LEU A 85 18.75 1.63 -50.05
CA LEU A 85 17.82 0.52 -49.83
C LEU A 85 16.38 1.06 -49.75
N ASP A 86 15.44 0.47 -50.49
CA ASP A 86 13.99 0.72 -50.35
C ASP A 86 13.26 -0.62 -50.32
N THR A 87 12.80 -1.04 -49.15
CA THR A 87 12.19 -2.36 -48.95
C THR A 87 11.29 -2.40 -47.72
N ASN A 88 10.52 -3.48 -47.58
CA ASN A 88 9.78 -3.76 -46.36
C ASN A 88 10.72 -4.32 -45.29
N VAL A 89 10.56 -3.85 -44.07
CA VAL A 89 11.30 -4.28 -42.89
C VAL A 89 10.34 -4.77 -41.83
N GLN A 90 10.76 -5.78 -41.10
CA GLN A 90 10.04 -6.31 -39.96
C GLN A 90 11.02 -6.48 -38.81
N ILE A 91 10.63 -5.95 -37.66
CA ILE A 91 11.25 -6.25 -36.38
C ILE A 91 10.28 -7.20 -35.67
N PRO A 92 10.55 -8.51 -35.61
CA PRO A 92 9.61 -9.49 -35.06
C PRO A 92 9.14 -9.13 -33.65
N GLY A 93 7.82 -9.15 -33.43
CA GLY A 93 7.21 -8.85 -32.14
C GLY A 93 7.25 -7.36 -31.77
N PHE A 94 7.40 -6.47 -32.76
CA PHE A 94 7.45 -5.03 -32.51
C PHE A 94 6.82 -4.22 -33.64
N MET A 95 7.27 -4.39 -34.89
CA MET A 95 6.74 -3.58 -36.00
C MET A 95 7.01 -4.14 -37.40
N GLN A 96 6.18 -3.71 -38.34
CA GLN A 96 6.37 -3.80 -39.78
C GLN A 96 6.33 -2.39 -40.38
N ALA A 97 7.24 -2.08 -41.30
CA ALA A 97 7.27 -0.80 -42.00
C ALA A 97 7.91 -0.94 -43.38
N ARG A 98 7.80 0.11 -44.21
CA ARG A 98 8.65 0.29 -45.38
C ARG A 98 9.78 1.26 -45.05
N VAL A 99 11.02 0.81 -45.23
CA VAL A 99 12.22 1.62 -45.02
C VAL A 99 12.73 2.16 -46.35
N ASN A 100 13.17 3.41 -46.35
CA ASN A 100 13.99 3.99 -47.41
C ASN A 100 15.25 4.60 -46.78
N CYS A 101 16.41 4.05 -47.12
CA CYS A 101 17.71 4.51 -46.66
C CYS A 101 18.58 4.93 -47.84
N GLY A 102 19.31 6.02 -47.68
CA GLY A 102 20.32 6.44 -48.65
C GLY A 102 20.76 7.89 -48.49
N PRO A 103 21.78 8.31 -49.26
CA PRO A 103 22.27 9.68 -49.23
C PRO A 103 21.30 10.63 -49.94
N THR A 104 21.14 11.80 -49.37
CA THR A 104 20.55 12.98 -50.03
C THR A 104 21.40 13.41 -51.23
N THR A 105 20.90 14.33 -52.05
CA THR A 105 21.66 14.98 -53.13
C THR A 105 22.94 15.68 -52.65
N GLN A 106 23.01 16.02 -51.36
CA GLN A 106 24.18 16.63 -50.70
C GLN A 106 25.10 15.59 -50.04
N GLY A 107 24.86 14.28 -50.23
CA GLY A 107 25.69 13.21 -49.69
C GLY A 107 25.44 12.84 -48.22
N VAL A 108 24.48 13.49 -47.55
CA VAL A 108 24.13 13.19 -46.15
C VAL A 108 23.22 11.98 -46.08
N GLN A 109 23.57 10.99 -45.24
CA GLN A 109 22.78 9.76 -45.06
C GLN A 109 21.45 10.03 -44.36
N THR A 110 20.39 9.40 -44.87
CA THR A 110 19.02 9.51 -44.37
C THR A 110 18.35 8.15 -44.30
N MET A 111 17.39 8.02 -43.38
CA MET A 111 16.50 6.88 -43.24
C MET A 111 15.08 7.39 -42.99
N SER A 112 14.12 6.88 -43.73
CA SER A 112 12.70 7.10 -43.44
C SER A 112 11.98 5.78 -43.27
N LEU A 113 11.12 5.71 -42.26
CA LEU A 113 10.18 4.62 -42.03
C LEU A 113 8.77 5.13 -42.33
N SER A 114 8.06 4.44 -43.21
CA SER A 114 6.70 4.78 -43.63
C SER A 114 5.80 3.55 -43.52
N SER A 115 4.49 3.78 -43.45
CA SER A 115 3.51 2.70 -43.25
C SER A 115 3.82 1.86 -42.01
N ILE A 116 4.21 2.53 -40.92
CA ILE A 116 4.57 1.87 -39.66
C ILE A 116 3.32 1.23 -39.07
N VAL A 117 3.33 -0.09 -38.97
CA VAL A 117 2.35 -0.89 -38.24
C VAL A 117 3.10 -1.50 -37.08
N LEU A 118 2.80 -1.08 -35.86
CA LEU A 118 3.32 -1.79 -34.69
C LEU A 118 2.65 -3.17 -34.64
N ASP A 119 3.40 -4.20 -34.29
CA ASP A 119 2.87 -5.49 -33.87
C ASP A 119 2.19 -5.27 -32.52
N LEU A 120 1.04 -4.58 -32.54
CA LEU A 120 0.22 -4.40 -31.35
C LEU A 120 -0.46 -5.72 -31.07
N PRO A 121 -0.43 -6.18 -29.82
CA PRO A 121 -1.27 -7.28 -29.43
C PRO A 121 -2.74 -6.91 -29.70
N SER A 122 -3.50 -7.83 -30.28
CA SER A 122 -4.95 -7.74 -30.50
C SER A 122 -5.70 -7.39 -29.20
N GLU A 123 -6.94 -6.87 -29.29
CA GLU A 123 -7.79 -6.66 -28.09
C GLU A 123 -7.99 -7.93 -27.25
N LEU A 124 -7.84 -9.12 -27.85
CA LEU A 124 -7.78 -10.41 -27.15
C LEU A 124 -6.52 -10.59 -26.31
N GLU A 125 -5.36 -10.06 -26.72
CA GLU A 125 -4.11 -10.13 -25.97
C GLU A 125 -4.03 -9.09 -24.84
N ARG A 126 -4.77 -7.98 -24.94
CA ARG A 126 -4.95 -7.02 -23.82
C ARG A 126 -5.72 -7.61 -22.63
N GLN A 127 -6.55 -8.63 -22.86
CA GLN A 127 -7.23 -9.36 -21.78
C GLN A 127 -6.28 -10.31 -21.04
N GLY A 128 -5.07 -10.57 -21.54
CA GLY A 128 -4.14 -11.51 -20.92
C GLY A 128 -3.32 -10.97 -19.75
N THR A 129 -3.18 -9.65 -19.55
CA THR A 129 -2.23 -9.12 -18.55
C THR A 129 -2.76 -9.19 -17.12
N ILE A 130 -1.85 -9.23 -16.15
CA ILE A 130 -2.22 -9.16 -14.74
C ILE A 130 -2.92 -7.84 -14.44
N ARG A 131 -2.42 -6.71 -14.95
CA ARG A 131 -3.06 -5.40 -14.76
C ARG A 131 -4.51 -5.38 -15.25
N ALA A 132 -4.80 -5.97 -16.40
CA ALA A 132 -6.18 -6.04 -16.92
C ALA A 132 -7.07 -6.90 -16.01
N MET A 133 -6.57 -8.05 -15.55
CA MET A 133 -7.29 -8.88 -14.59
C MET A 133 -7.51 -8.16 -13.25
N VAL A 134 -6.55 -7.35 -12.80
CA VAL A 134 -6.68 -6.55 -11.57
C VAL A 134 -7.77 -5.48 -11.72
N ASP A 135 -7.81 -4.76 -12.84
CA ASP A 135 -8.85 -3.77 -13.12
C ASP A 135 -10.27 -4.41 -13.19
N ASP A 136 -10.40 -5.54 -13.88
CA ASP A 136 -11.64 -6.32 -13.94
C ASP A 136 -12.07 -6.84 -12.56
N ALA A 137 -11.13 -7.37 -11.78
CA ALA A 137 -11.36 -7.85 -10.42
C ALA A 137 -11.83 -6.71 -9.49
N CYS A 138 -11.21 -5.53 -9.57
CA CYS A 138 -11.65 -4.33 -8.84
C CYS A 138 -13.09 -3.96 -9.19
N LYS A 139 -13.44 -3.88 -10.48
CA LYS A 139 -14.80 -3.56 -10.96
C LYS A 139 -15.84 -4.56 -10.48
N LYS A 140 -15.46 -5.84 -10.34
CA LYS A 140 -16.33 -6.92 -9.85
C LYS A 140 -16.37 -7.04 -8.32
N GLY A 141 -15.61 -6.23 -7.58
CA GLY A 141 -15.54 -6.29 -6.13
C GLY A 141 -14.90 -7.58 -5.60
N ALA A 142 -13.89 -8.10 -6.31
CA ALA A 142 -13.17 -9.30 -5.90
C ALA A 142 -12.13 -9.00 -4.80
N SER A 143 -11.96 -9.93 -3.86
CA SER A 143 -10.93 -9.88 -2.81
C SER A 143 -9.61 -10.52 -3.24
N ASP A 144 -9.67 -11.55 -4.08
CA ASP A 144 -8.50 -12.31 -4.50
C ASP A 144 -8.64 -12.75 -5.97
N ILE A 145 -7.51 -12.76 -6.69
CA ILE A 145 -7.34 -13.35 -8.03
C ILE A 145 -6.49 -14.60 -7.86
N HIS A 146 -6.98 -15.73 -8.36
CA HIS A 146 -6.31 -17.02 -8.32
C HIS A 146 -5.94 -17.45 -9.74
N LEU A 147 -4.64 -17.69 -9.95
CA LEU A 147 -4.04 -18.09 -11.21
C LEU A 147 -3.25 -19.37 -11.00
N GLN A 148 -3.51 -20.38 -11.83
CA GLN A 148 -2.80 -21.65 -11.79
C GLN A 148 -2.65 -22.18 -13.21
N VAL A 149 -1.45 -22.64 -13.56
CA VAL A 149 -1.20 -23.25 -14.87
C VAL A 149 -2.10 -24.47 -15.07
N GLY A 150 -2.69 -24.58 -16.26
CA GLY A 150 -3.65 -25.61 -16.63
C GLY A 150 -5.09 -25.33 -16.23
N GLU A 151 -5.35 -24.18 -15.59
CA GLU A 151 -6.65 -23.83 -15.04
C GLU A 151 -7.13 -22.46 -15.53
N VAL A 152 -8.45 -22.24 -15.52
CA VAL A 152 -9.05 -20.92 -15.81
C VAL A 152 -8.85 -20.00 -14.61
N PRO A 153 -8.49 -18.70 -14.80
CA PRO A 153 -8.45 -17.72 -13.73
C PRO A 153 -9.75 -17.65 -12.92
N ARG A 154 -9.61 -17.47 -11.61
CA ARG A 154 -10.75 -17.43 -10.68
C ARG A 154 -10.67 -16.22 -9.77
N TYR A 155 -11.79 -15.54 -9.57
CA TYR A 155 -11.89 -14.44 -8.62
C TYR A 155 -12.66 -14.89 -7.38
N ARG A 156 -12.20 -14.47 -6.20
CA ARG A 156 -12.99 -14.57 -4.98
C ARG A 156 -13.84 -13.32 -4.83
N ILE A 157 -15.16 -13.44 -4.91
CA ILE A 157 -16.12 -12.34 -4.77
C ILE A 157 -17.06 -12.68 -3.63
N GLN A 158 -17.09 -11.85 -2.59
CA GLN A 158 -17.90 -12.06 -1.38
C GLN A 158 -17.70 -13.47 -0.77
N GLY A 159 -16.45 -13.94 -0.74
CA GLY A 159 -16.09 -15.26 -0.20
C GLY A 159 -16.23 -16.43 -1.19
N HIS A 160 -16.95 -16.26 -2.30
CA HIS A 160 -17.18 -17.31 -3.30
C HIS A 160 -16.20 -17.23 -4.46
N ILE A 161 -15.64 -18.37 -4.87
CA ILE A 161 -14.73 -18.47 -6.01
C ILE A 161 -15.55 -18.56 -7.31
N ARG A 162 -15.30 -17.68 -8.27
CA ARG A 162 -15.99 -17.59 -9.57
C ARG A 162 -15.00 -17.66 -10.73
N LEU A 163 -15.26 -18.56 -11.67
CA LEU A 163 -14.49 -18.72 -12.92
C LEU A 163 -14.59 -17.47 -13.79
N GLN A 164 -13.48 -17.13 -14.45
CA GLN A 164 -13.39 -16.02 -15.40
C GLN A 164 -13.07 -16.58 -16.79
N GLU A 165 -14.08 -17.18 -17.43
CA GLU A 165 -13.94 -17.89 -18.71
C GLU A 165 -13.38 -17.02 -19.83
N GLN A 166 -13.58 -15.70 -19.76
CA GLN A 166 -13.06 -14.74 -20.73
C GLN A 166 -11.53 -14.76 -20.87
N TYR A 167 -10.79 -15.25 -19.85
CA TYR A 167 -9.33 -15.33 -19.88
C TYR A 167 -8.78 -16.68 -20.36
N GLY A 168 -9.65 -17.67 -20.61
CA GLY A 168 -9.23 -19.00 -21.04
C GLY A 168 -8.40 -19.78 -20.00
N ILE A 169 -7.81 -20.89 -20.43
CA ILE A 169 -6.93 -21.73 -19.60
C ILE A 169 -5.54 -21.13 -19.58
N LEU A 170 -4.97 -20.95 -18.39
CA LEU A 170 -3.63 -20.41 -18.21
C LEU A 170 -2.54 -21.40 -18.66
N THR A 171 -1.68 -20.96 -19.57
CA THR A 171 -0.53 -21.75 -20.05
C THR A 171 0.75 -21.49 -19.24
N PRO A 172 1.74 -22.40 -19.27
CA PRO A 172 3.04 -22.15 -18.64
C PRO A 172 3.75 -20.89 -19.17
N GLN A 173 3.61 -20.62 -20.47
CA GLN A 173 4.21 -19.44 -21.10
C GLN A 173 3.60 -18.14 -20.55
N GLN A 174 2.26 -18.07 -20.50
CA GLN A 174 1.56 -16.93 -19.91
C GLN A 174 1.91 -16.73 -18.44
N PHE A 175 2.12 -17.81 -17.68
CA PHE A 175 2.55 -17.69 -16.30
C PHE A 175 3.93 -17.01 -16.17
N GLU A 176 4.90 -17.35 -17.03
CA GLU A 176 6.20 -16.66 -17.04
C GLU A 176 6.05 -15.18 -17.45
N GLU A 177 5.14 -14.85 -18.38
CA GLU A 177 4.81 -13.46 -18.73
C GLU A 177 4.23 -12.71 -17.53
N PHE A 178 3.39 -13.35 -16.71
CA PHE A 178 2.84 -12.76 -15.49
C PHE A 178 3.89 -12.53 -14.42
N LEU A 179 4.82 -13.47 -14.25
CA LEU A 179 5.96 -13.28 -13.36
C LEU A 179 6.80 -12.08 -13.80
N ALA A 180 7.07 -11.94 -15.10
CA ALA A 180 7.83 -10.81 -15.64
C ALA A 180 7.09 -9.46 -15.49
N GLU A 181 5.75 -9.46 -15.52
CA GLU A 181 4.94 -8.26 -15.27
C GLU A 181 4.95 -7.84 -13.80
N VAL A 182 4.89 -8.82 -12.88
CA VAL A 182 4.62 -8.56 -11.45
C VAL A 182 5.89 -8.49 -10.62
N LEU A 183 6.93 -9.23 -10.97
CA LEU A 183 8.15 -9.41 -10.18
C LEU A 183 9.33 -8.63 -10.76
N SER A 184 10.20 -8.14 -9.88
CA SER A 184 11.52 -7.66 -10.29
C SER A 184 12.43 -8.82 -10.75
N THR A 185 13.54 -8.50 -11.44
CA THR A 185 14.53 -9.51 -11.82
C THR A 185 15.06 -10.29 -10.62
N GLU A 186 15.36 -9.60 -9.52
CA GLU A 186 15.84 -10.22 -8.28
C GLU A 186 14.78 -11.15 -7.67
N GLN A 187 13.53 -10.70 -7.60
CA GLN A 187 12.41 -11.51 -7.10
C GLN A 187 12.16 -12.74 -7.96
N THR A 188 12.30 -12.60 -9.28
CA THR A 188 12.18 -13.71 -10.23
C THR A 188 13.27 -14.77 -9.98
N GLU A 189 14.51 -14.34 -9.78
CA GLU A 189 15.61 -15.24 -9.43
C GLU A 189 15.39 -15.92 -8.06
N GLN A 190 14.90 -15.17 -7.07
CA GLN A 190 14.55 -15.72 -5.76
C GLN A 190 13.45 -16.78 -5.87
N PHE A 191 12.38 -16.51 -6.61
CA PHE A 191 11.30 -17.46 -6.85
C PHE A 191 11.80 -18.72 -7.56
N ARG A 192 12.65 -18.58 -8.59
CA ARG A 192 13.25 -19.73 -9.29
C ARG A 192 14.09 -20.61 -8.37
N LYS A 193 14.76 -20.03 -7.37
CA LYS A 193 15.59 -20.76 -6.41
C LYS A 193 14.79 -21.37 -5.26
N ARG A 194 13.80 -20.65 -4.72
CA ARG A 194 13.05 -21.03 -3.51
C ARG A 194 11.73 -21.75 -3.81
N GLN A 195 11.23 -21.65 -5.04
CA GLN A 195 9.93 -22.16 -5.50
C GLN A 195 8.70 -21.54 -4.83
N GLU A 196 8.92 -20.56 -3.94
CA GLU A 196 7.90 -19.80 -3.21
C GLU A 196 8.36 -18.35 -3.08
N LEU A 197 7.44 -17.40 -3.20
CA LEU A 197 7.70 -15.98 -3.02
C LEU A 197 6.44 -15.24 -2.56
N ASP A 198 6.55 -14.49 -1.46
CA ASP A 198 5.59 -13.46 -1.05
C ASP A 198 6.15 -12.08 -1.41
N THR A 199 5.35 -11.24 -2.07
CA THR A 199 5.68 -9.85 -2.36
C THR A 199 4.41 -8.99 -2.48
N ALA A 200 4.57 -7.74 -2.90
CA ALA A 200 3.45 -6.85 -3.20
C ALA A 200 3.75 -6.01 -4.44
N ILE A 201 2.70 -5.71 -5.21
CA ILE A 201 2.72 -4.76 -6.32
C ILE A 201 1.69 -3.67 -6.05
N PHE A 202 2.02 -2.43 -6.43
CA PHE A 202 1.12 -1.30 -6.27
C PHE A 202 0.73 -0.72 -7.62
N TYR A 203 -0.53 -0.92 -8.02
CA TYR A 203 -1.13 -0.26 -9.17
C TYR A 203 -1.68 1.09 -8.71
N ARG A 204 -0.89 2.15 -8.92
CA ARG A 204 -1.26 3.52 -8.54
C ARG A 204 -2.69 3.84 -8.98
N GLU A 205 -3.44 4.50 -8.10
CA GLU A 205 -4.84 4.92 -8.29
C GLU A 205 -5.87 3.77 -8.39
N LEU A 206 -5.43 2.52 -8.54
CA LEU A 206 -6.31 1.36 -8.66
C LEU A 206 -6.35 0.56 -7.36
N VAL A 207 -5.25 -0.13 -7.02
CA VAL A 207 -5.22 -1.07 -5.90
C VAL A 207 -3.79 -1.47 -5.56
N ARG A 208 -3.55 -1.89 -4.33
CA ARG A 208 -2.33 -2.61 -3.97
C ARG A 208 -2.64 -4.10 -3.93
N CYS A 209 -1.78 -4.93 -4.51
CA CYS A 209 -1.94 -6.38 -4.47
C CYS A 209 -0.82 -7.01 -3.64
N ARG A 210 -1.16 -7.84 -2.66
CA ARG A 210 -0.22 -8.81 -2.12
C ARG A 210 -0.17 -9.99 -3.09
N VAL A 211 1.02 -10.39 -3.50
CA VAL A 211 1.26 -11.44 -4.48
C VAL A 211 1.96 -12.59 -3.77
N ASN A 212 1.37 -13.78 -3.89
CA ASN A 212 2.00 -15.01 -3.48
C ASN A 212 2.20 -15.88 -4.73
N CYS A 213 3.43 -16.34 -4.96
CA CYS A 213 3.79 -17.24 -6.04
C CYS A 213 4.30 -18.57 -5.46
N ALA A 214 3.89 -19.69 -6.04
CA ALA A 214 4.31 -21.03 -5.64
C ALA A 214 4.39 -21.97 -6.85
N GLN A 215 4.97 -23.16 -6.64
CA GLN A 215 4.94 -24.25 -7.60
C GLN A 215 3.89 -25.30 -7.22
N SER A 216 3.22 -25.90 -8.22
CA SER A 216 2.29 -27.00 -8.05
C SER A 216 2.59 -28.13 -9.03
N ILE A 217 1.87 -29.26 -8.91
CA ILE A 217 1.98 -30.40 -9.83
C ILE A 217 1.67 -29.99 -11.28
N MET A 218 0.75 -29.04 -11.46
CA MET A 218 0.34 -28.57 -12.79
C MET A 218 1.21 -27.41 -13.31
N GLY A 219 2.19 -26.95 -12.54
CA GLY A 219 3.03 -25.80 -12.84
C GLY A 219 2.81 -24.65 -11.85
N GLY A 220 3.18 -23.44 -12.27
CA GLY A 220 3.16 -22.26 -11.41
C GLY A 220 1.77 -21.84 -10.92
N VAL A 221 1.73 -21.30 -9.71
CA VAL A 221 0.55 -20.74 -9.04
C VAL A 221 0.86 -19.31 -8.63
N MET A 222 -0.10 -18.40 -8.85
CA MET A 222 -0.02 -17.01 -8.40
C MET A 222 -1.37 -16.61 -7.80
N VAL A 223 -1.33 -16.02 -6.60
CA VAL A 223 -2.51 -15.46 -5.93
C VAL A 223 -2.26 -13.98 -5.67
N LEU A 224 -3.14 -13.12 -6.17
CA LEU A 224 -3.14 -11.69 -5.89
C LEU A 224 -4.28 -11.36 -4.94
N ARG A 225 -3.99 -10.92 -3.72
CA ARG A 225 -4.99 -10.36 -2.80
C ARG A 225 -5.08 -8.86 -3.01
N LEU A 226 -6.26 -8.36 -3.34
CA LEU A 226 -6.53 -6.95 -3.58
C LEU A 226 -6.73 -6.23 -2.25
N ILE A 227 -5.89 -5.23 -1.99
CA ILE A 227 -5.91 -4.36 -0.82
C ILE A 227 -6.47 -3.01 -1.24
N SER A 228 -7.66 -2.69 -0.72
CA SER A 228 -8.39 -1.46 -1.05
C SER A 228 -7.57 -0.21 -0.72
N LEU A 229 -7.67 0.80 -1.59
CA LEU A 229 -7.14 2.15 -1.33
C LEU A 229 -8.14 3.00 -0.51
N GLU A 230 -9.40 2.56 -0.45
CA GLU A 230 -10.42 3.26 0.33
C GLU A 230 -10.27 2.91 1.81
N VAL A 231 -9.77 3.89 2.57
CA VAL A 231 -9.69 3.82 4.03
C VAL A 231 -10.97 4.40 4.61
N PRO A 232 -11.75 3.71 5.45
CA PRO A 232 -12.97 4.27 6.03
C PRO A 232 -12.68 5.46 6.97
N THR A 233 -13.62 6.38 7.09
CA THR A 233 -13.57 7.44 8.11
C THR A 233 -14.00 6.92 9.49
N ILE A 234 -13.56 7.60 10.56
CA ILE A 234 -14.01 7.33 11.94
C ILE A 234 -15.54 7.36 12.05
N ALA A 235 -16.18 8.34 11.41
CA ALA A 235 -17.64 8.49 11.40
C ALA A 235 -18.36 7.35 10.66
N GLN A 236 -17.86 6.92 9.50
CA GLN A 236 -18.44 5.79 8.74
C GLN A 236 -18.40 4.48 9.53
N MET A 237 -17.39 4.31 10.39
CA MET A 237 -17.28 3.15 11.27
C MET A 237 -18.07 3.26 12.57
N GLY A 238 -18.66 4.43 12.85
CA GLY A 238 -19.35 4.69 14.11
C GLY A 238 -18.42 4.68 15.32
N LEU A 239 -17.14 5.04 15.14
CA LEU A 239 -16.20 5.14 16.26
C LEU A 239 -16.31 6.50 16.98
N PRO A 240 -16.03 6.57 18.29
CA PRO A 240 -16.09 7.80 19.08
C PRO A 240 -15.18 8.93 18.58
N ASP A 241 -15.65 10.18 18.67
CA ASP A 241 -14.92 11.38 18.24
C ASP A 241 -13.62 11.63 19.03
N ILE A 242 -13.49 11.08 20.24
CA ILE A 242 -12.25 11.17 21.03
C ILE A 242 -11.03 10.63 20.24
N LEU A 243 -11.23 9.70 19.30
CA LEU A 243 -10.14 9.20 18.44
C LEU A 243 -9.57 10.28 17.52
N ASN A 244 -10.41 11.21 17.02
CA ASN A 244 -9.97 12.36 16.23
C ASN A 244 -9.06 13.25 17.09
N LYS A 245 -9.53 13.60 18.29
CA LYS A 245 -8.77 14.44 19.24
C LYS A 245 -7.43 13.82 19.62
N LEU A 246 -7.41 12.50 19.86
CA LEU A 246 -6.19 11.78 20.22
C LEU A 246 -5.15 11.79 19.10
N VAL A 247 -5.55 11.58 17.85
CA VAL A 247 -4.59 11.55 16.72
C VAL A 247 -4.11 12.95 16.31
N GLU A 248 -4.83 14.00 16.72
CA GLU A 248 -4.41 15.40 16.55
C GLU A 248 -3.39 15.87 17.59
N GLU A 249 -3.12 15.08 18.63
CA GLU A 249 -2.09 15.39 19.63
C GLU A 249 -0.72 15.64 18.99
N ARG A 250 0.07 16.51 19.61
CA ARG A 250 1.41 16.86 19.10
C ARG A 250 2.43 15.76 19.35
N GLN A 251 2.36 15.12 20.52
CA GLN A 251 3.31 14.11 20.94
C GLN A 251 2.71 13.14 21.95
N GLY A 252 3.33 11.96 22.04
CA GLY A 252 3.03 10.94 23.03
C GLY A 252 2.75 9.59 22.38
N LEU A 253 2.37 8.61 23.19
CA LEU A 253 2.15 7.23 22.79
C LEU A 253 0.66 6.90 22.87
N ILE A 254 0.09 6.41 21.76
CA ILE A 254 -1.26 5.86 21.69
C ILE A 254 -1.16 4.39 21.29
N LEU A 255 -1.77 3.53 22.10
CA LEU A 255 -1.77 2.09 21.86
C LEU A 255 -3.17 1.62 21.46
N VAL A 256 -3.26 0.90 20.34
CA VAL A 256 -4.48 0.20 19.93
C VAL A 256 -4.30 -1.29 20.14
N THR A 257 -5.12 -1.90 20.96
CA THR A 257 -4.96 -3.28 21.43
C THR A 257 -6.19 -4.13 21.10
N GLY A 258 -5.98 -5.45 21.11
CA GLY A 258 -7.02 -6.43 20.85
C GLY A 258 -6.48 -7.66 20.15
N PRO A 259 -7.27 -8.74 20.07
CA PRO A 259 -6.87 -9.98 19.42
C PRO A 259 -6.62 -9.78 17.91
N VAL A 260 -6.09 -10.82 17.26
CA VAL A 260 -6.00 -10.85 15.79
C VAL A 260 -7.41 -10.68 15.20
N ASN A 261 -7.52 -9.95 14.08
CA ASN A 261 -8.79 -9.65 13.42
C ASN A 261 -9.80 -8.85 14.26
N SER A 262 -9.34 -8.09 15.28
CA SER A 262 -10.20 -7.15 16.00
C SER A 262 -10.41 -5.81 15.29
N GLY A 263 -9.79 -5.57 14.13
CA GLY A 263 -9.95 -4.34 13.36
C GLY A 263 -9.01 -3.18 13.75
N LYS A 264 -7.93 -3.46 14.52
CA LYS A 264 -6.94 -2.44 14.94
C LYS A 264 -6.38 -1.63 13.77
N SER A 265 -5.94 -2.32 12.70
CA SER A 265 -5.36 -1.69 11.52
C SER A 265 -6.38 -0.77 10.83
N THR A 266 -7.66 -1.15 10.82
CA THR A 266 -8.75 -0.32 10.27
C THR A 266 -8.96 0.95 11.09
N THR A 267 -8.99 0.83 12.43
CA THR A 267 -9.12 2.00 13.33
C THR A 267 -7.94 2.95 13.18
N LEU A 268 -6.71 2.43 13.16
CA LEU A 268 -5.50 3.22 12.95
C LEU A 268 -5.48 3.89 11.58
N ALA A 269 -5.86 3.17 10.52
CA ALA A 269 -5.95 3.75 9.19
C ALA A 269 -6.97 4.90 9.17
N ALA A 270 -8.13 4.75 9.80
CA ALA A 270 -9.11 5.83 9.87
C ALA A 270 -8.62 7.05 10.67
N MET A 271 -7.89 6.82 11.77
CA MET A 271 -7.23 7.90 12.53
C MET A 271 -6.18 8.63 11.67
N LEU A 272 -5.32 7.90 10.96
CA LEU A 272 -4.33 8.50 10.06
C LEU A 272 -4.98 9.23 8.88
N ARG A 273 -6.09 8.70 8.35
CA ARG A 273 -6.90 9.38 7.33
C ARG A 273 -7.40 10.72 7.84
N HIS A 274 -7.95 10.77 9.06
CA HIS A 274 -8.42 12.01 9.67
C HIS A 274 -7.32 13.09 9.69
N VAL A 275 -6.12 12.74 10.14
CA VAL A 275 -4.97 13.68 10.11
C VAL A 275 -4.61 14.07 8.68
N ASN A 276 -4.52 13.11 7.76
CA ASN A 276 -4.17 13.37 6.36
C ASN A 276 -5.16 14.28 5.64
N ASP A 277 -6.42 14.29 6.07
CA ASP A 277 -7.48 15.11 5.51
C ASP A 277 -7.57 16.50 6.18
N SER A 278 -7.03 16.68 7.40
CA SER A 278 -7.24 17.89 8.23
C SER A 278 -5.99 18.68 8.59
N LEU A 279 -4.79 18.06 8.57
CA LEU A 279 -3.55 18.66 9.08
C LEU A 279 -2.38 18.48 8.11
N ALA A 280 -1.46 19.44 8.10
CA ALA A 280 -0.21 19.34 7.38
C ALA A 280 0.88 18.72 8.27
N ARG A 281 1.11 17.42 8.12
CA ARG A 281 2.10 16.64 8.91
C ARG A 281 2.87 15.64 8.05
N LYS A 282 4.05 15.23 8.51
CA LYS A 282 4.80 14.08 8.02
C LYS A 282 4.40 12.82 8.80
N ILE A 283 3.88 11.82 8.10
CA ILE A 283 3.49 10.52 8.69
C ILE A 283 4.42 9.44 8.14
N VAL A 284 5.00 8.64 9.04
CA VAL A 284 5.78 7.46 8.68
C VAL A 284 5.15 6.21 9.29
N THR A 285 4.83 5.21 8.48
CA THR A 285 4.32 3.92 8.96
C THR A 285 5.33 2.81 8.72
N ILE A 286 5.41 1.88 9.66
CA ILE A 286 6.24 0.67 9.58
C ILE A 286 5.33 -0.51 9.89
N GLU A 287 5.05 -1.34 8.90
CA GLU A 287 4.00 -2.36 8.94
C GLU A 287 4.52 -3.72 8.43
N ASP A 288 3.84 -4.81 8.81
CA ASP A 288 4.20 -6.19 8.43
C ASP A 288 2.93 -7.06 8.32
N PRO A 289 2.26 -7.11 7.16
CA PRO A 289 2.42 -6.23 5.99
C PRO A 289 1.64 -4.92 6.13
N ILE A 290 1.76 -4.03 5.15
CA ILE A 290 0.87 -2.86 5.01
C ILE A 290 -0.55 -3.36 4.70
N GLU A 291 -1.54 -2.94 5.48
CA GLU A 291 -2.95 -3.38 5.33
C GLU A 291 -3.83 -2.34 4.62
N TYR A 292 -3.46 -1.06 4.70
CA TYR A 292 -4.16 0.05 4.04
C TYR A 292 -3.16 0.94 3.35
N VAL A 293 -3.48 1.42 2.15
CA VAL A 293 -2.63 2.37 1.44
C VAL A 293 -3.18 3.78 1.60
N HIS A 294 -2.35 4.65 2.13
CA HIS A 294 -2.67 6.07 2.30
C HIS A 294 -2.02 6.89 1.21
N THR A 295 -2.85 7.49 0.34
CA THR A 295 -2.38 8.49 -0.60
C THR A 295 -2.18 9.81 0.14
N SER A 296 -1.05 10.48 -0.10
CA SER A 296 -0.76 11.78 0.51
C SER A 296 -1.80 12.83 0.08
N ASN A 297 -2.35 13.56 1.04
CA ASN A 297 -3.27 14.69 0.84
C ASN A 297 -2.66 15.94 1.50
N GLN A 298 -3.15 16.34 2.69
CA GLN A 298 -2.53 17.42 3.46
C GLN A 298 -1.23 16.95 4.12
N CYS A 299 -1.16 15.65 4.47
CA CYS A 299 0.06 15.03 4.97
C CYS A 299 0.93 14.47 3.85
N LEU A 300 2.24 14.46 4.10
CA LEU A 300 3.17 13.61 3.36
C LEU A 300 3.28 12.26 4.07
N ILE A 301 2.89 11.18 3.41
CA ILE A 301 2.85 9.84 4.01
C ILE A 301 3.94 8.95 3.41
N THR A 302 4.70 8.26 4.27
CA THR A 302 5.68 7.26 3.87
C THR A 302 5.39 5.95 4.58
N GLN A 303 4.90 4.97 3.84
CA GLN A 303 4.63 3.63 4.36
C GLN A 303 5.76 2.67 4.01
N ARG A 304 6.23 1.92 5.01
CA ARG A 304 7.33 0.97 4.87
C ARG A 304 6.85 -0.39 5.33
N GLU A 305 7.11 -1.40 4.51
CA GLU A 305 6.76 -2.79 4.81
C GLU A 305 8.03 -3.54 5.19
N VAL A 306 7.98 -4.26 6.30
CA VAL A 306 9.08 -5.11 6.75
C VAL A 306 9.21 -6.33 5.82
N GLY A 307 10.43 -6.70 5.49
CA GLY A 307 10.77 -7.70 4.47
C GLY A 307 10.81 -7.16 3.04
N LEU A 308 10.17 -6.02 2.74
CA LEU A 308 10.13 -5.43 1.39
C LEU A 308 10.89 -4.09 1.30
N HIS A 309 10.52 -3.11 2.13
CA HIS A 309 11.11 -1.76 2.14
C HIS A 309 12.16 -1.57 3.25
N THR A 310 12.22 -2.51 4.19
CA THR A 310 13.15 -2.52 5.33
C THR A 310 13.31 -3.97 5.80
N GLN A 311 14.46 -4.31 6.39
CA GLN A 311 14.71 -5.68 6.85
C GLN A 311 14.02 -5.96 8.18
N GLU A 312 14.08 -5.03 9.13
CA GLU A 312 13.54 -5.18 10.48
C GLU A 312 12.83 -3.90 10.95
N PHE A 313 11.92 -4.04 11.91
CA PHE A 313 11.20 -2.93 12.55
C PHE A 313 12.15 -1.92 13.20
N LYS A 314 13.14 -2.39 13.96
CA LYS A 314 14.08 -1.53 14.70
C LYS A 314 14.86 -0.57 13.80
N GLU A 315 15.36 -1.07 12.67
CA GLU A 315 16.14 -0.28 11.72
C GLU A 315 15.26 0.70 10.97
N ALA A 316 14.03 0.28 10.65
CA ALA A 316 13.05 1.15 10.05
C ALA A 316 12.70 2.33 10.97
N LEU A 317 12.50 2.06 12.27
CA LEU A 317 12.11 3.05 13.26
C LEU A 317 13.24 4.04 13.56
N ARG A 318 14.48 3.56 13.70
CA ARG A 318 15.67 4.43 13.82
C ARG A 318 15.86 5.33 12.61
N ALA A 319 15.62 4.82 11.41
CA ALA A 319 15.68 5.61 10.19
C ALA A 319 14.53 6.63 10.12
N ALA A 320 13.31 6.24 10.51
CA ALA A 320 12.14 7.10 10.52
C ALA A 320 12.36 8.36 11.36
N LEU A 321 13.00 8.25 12.52
CA LEU A 321 13.33 9.41 13.38
C LEU A 321 14.26 10.46 12.72
N ARG A 322 14.91 10.12 11.61
CA ARG A 322 15.74 11.04 10.80
C ARG A 322 15.04 11.52 9.53
N GLN A 323 13.76 11.18 9.36
CA GLN A 323 12.93 11.58 8.21
C GLN A 323 11.98 12.74 8.54
N ASP A 324 12.27 13.47 9.63
CA ASP A 324 11.45 14.58 10.14
C ASP A 324 9.95 14.22 10.31
N PRO A 325 9.60 13.09 10.98
CA PRO A 325 8.21 12.71 11.13
C PRO A 325 7.52 13.50 12.25
N ASP A 326 6.25 13.82 12.07
CA ASP A 326 5.37 14.27 13.17
C ASP A 326 4.68 13.07 13.82
N ILE A 327 4.25 12.10 13.01
CA ILE A 327 3.55 10.89 13.44
C ILE A 327 4.27 9.64 12.96
N ILE A 328 4.47 8.68 13.87
CA ILE A 328 5.05 7.37 13.58
C ILE A 328 4.05 6.28 13.93
N LEU A 329 3.66 5.46 12.96
CA LEU A 329 2.89 4.23 13.20
C LEU A 329 3.83 3.02 13.22
N ILE A 330 3.80 2.27 14.31
CA ILE A 330 4.49 0.99 14.48
C ILE A 330 3.43 -0.11 14.44
N GLY A 331 3.43 -0.90 13.36
CA GLY A 331 2.44 -1.93 13.10
C GLY A 331 2.27 -2.91 14.27
N GLU A 332 3.35 -3.32 14.92
CA GLU A 332 3.30 -4.11 16.16
C GLU A 332 4.57 -3.91 17.00
N MET A 333 4.42 -3.87 18.33
CA MET A 333 5.54 -3.82 19.28
C MET A 333 5.83 -5.23 19.83
N ARG A 334 6.75 -5.95 19.18
CA ARG A 334 7.07 -7.36 19.51
C ARG A 334 8.27 -7.55 20.44
N ASP A 335 9.13 -6.55 20.55
CA ASP A 335 10.40 -6.65 21.24
C ASP A 335 10.75 -5.38 22.02
N ARG A 336 11.66 -5.53 22.99
CA ARG A 336 12.14 -4.45 23.86
C ARG A 336 12.70 -3.26 23.09
N GLU A 337 13.48 -3.51 22.04
CA GLU A 337 14.19 -2.46 21.33
C GLU A 337 13.24 -1.53 20.56
N THR A 338 12.21 -2.13 19.94
CA THR A 338 11.11 -1.41 19.31
C THR A 338 10.35 -0.57 20.34
N VAL A 339 10.04 -1.13 21.51
CA VAL A 339 9.35 -0.42 22.61
C VAL A 339 10.19 0.74 23.15
N ASP A 340 11.49 0.51 23.43
CA ASP A 340 12.42 1.54 23.92
C ASP A 340 12.53 2.72 22.95
N THR A 341 12.52 2.44 21.65
CA THR A 341 12.61 3.47 20.62
C THR A 341 11.29 4.21 20.47
N ALA A 342 10.15 3.52 20.56
CA ALA A 342 8.81 4.11 20.54
C ALA A 342 8.59 5.06 21.73
N ILE A 343 8.94 4.65 22.95
CA ILE A 343 8.82 5.47 24.16
C ILE A 343 9.69 6.73 24.03
N ARG A 344 10.96 6.58 23.62
CA ARG A 344 11.84 7.73 23.41
C ARG A 344 11.27 8.70 22.38
N ALA A 345 10.79 8.20 21.24
CA ALA A 345 10.17 9.05 20.22
C ALA A 345 8.96 9.82 20.75
N ALA A 346 8.09 9.14 21.51
CA ALA A 346 6.91 9.72 22.15
C ALA A 346 7.27 10.83 23.16
N LEU A 347 8.38 10.66 23.90
CA LEU A 347 8.89 11.67 24.84
C LEU A 347 9.60 12.83 24.13
N THR A 348 10.21 12.59 22.96
CA THR A 348 11.00 13.60 22.24
C THR A 348 10.22 14.27 21.11
N GLY A 349 8.92 14.49 21.30
CA GLY A 349 8.14 15.38 20.43
C GLY A 349 7.38 14.73 19.28
N HIS A 350 7.33 13.40 19.19
CA HIS A 350 6.59 12.69 18.14
C HIS A 350 5.29 12.12 18.69
N LEU A 351 4.26 12.03 17.86
CA LEU A 351 3.11 11.19 18.15
C LEU A 351 3.39 9.77 17.63
N VAL A 352 3.39 8.80 18.53
CA VAL A 352 3.64 7.39 18.20
C VAL A 352 2.36 6.60 18.37
N LEU A 353 1.92 5.96 17.30
CA LEU A 353 0.84 4.98 17.30
C LEU A 353 1.44 3.59 17.28
N GLY A 354 0.92 2.67 18.10
CA GLY A 354 1.37 1.29 18.08
C GLY A 354 0.28 0.29 18.39
N THR A 355 0.51 -0.98 18.02
CA THR A 355 -0.40 -2.07 18.38
C THR A 355 0.22 -3.12 19.29
N LEU A 356 -0.65 -3.73 20.10
CA LEU A 356 -0.36 -4.87 20.95
C LEU A 356 -1.48 -5.92 20.86
N HIS A 357 -1.12 -7.19 20.91
CA HIS A 357 -2.06 -8.31 20.97
C HIS A 357 -2.45 -8.63 22.41
N THR A 358 -3.13 -7.68 23.07
CA THR A 358 -3.55 -7.82 24.47
C THR A 358 -5.03 -7.47 24.60
N LYS A 359 -5.73 -8.17 25.50
CA LYS A 359 -7.10 -7.84 25.90
C LYS A 359 -7.06 -6.95 27.13
N GLY A 360 -7.80 -5.85 27.11
CA GLY A 360 -7.83 -4.88 28.20
C GLY A 360 -6.81 -3.76 28.02
N THR A 361 -7.24 -2.53 28.24
CA THR A 361 -6.38 -1.33 28.20
C THR A 361 -5.29 -1.37 29.27
N VAL A 362 -5.63 -1.71 30.51
CA VAL A 362 -4.66 -1.74 31.61
C VAL A 362 -3.62 -2.86 31.45
N ASN A 363 -4.04 -4.00 30.89
CA ASN A 363 -3.14 -5.11 30.59
C ASN A 363 -2.11 -4.77 29.50
N ALA A 364 -2.41 -3.81 28.62
CA ALA A 364 -1.46 -3.36 27.60
C ALA A 364 -0.20 -2.75 28.23
N VAL A 365 -0.36 -1.93 29.30
CA VAL A 365 0.76 -1.35 30.03
C VAL A 365 1.60 -2.44 30.71
N LYS A 366 0.94 -3.41 31.36
CA LYS A 366 1.60 -4.61 31.90
C LYS A 366 2.38 -5.37 30.83
N ARG A 367 1.80 -5.52 29.63
CA ARG A 367 2.42 -6.23 28.52
C ARG A 367 3.72 -5.55 28.08
N LEU A 368 3.77 -4.23 28.04
CA LEU A 368 5.00 -3.49 27.76
C LEU A 368 6.07 -3.72 28.83
N LEU A 369 5.70 -3.72 30.11
CA LEU A 369 6.62 -3.97 31.22
C LEU A 369 7.24 -5.37 31.19
N ASN A 370 6.54 -6.36 30.63
CA ASN A 370 7.02 -7.74 30.53
C ASN A 370 8.22 -7.92 29.58
N PHE A 371 8.60 -6.89 28.81
CA PHE A 371 9.84 -6.90 28.02
C PHE A 371 11.10 -6.59 28.84
N TYR A 372 10.94 -6.22 30.12
CA TYR A 372 12.00 -5.74 31.00
C TYR A 372 12.15 -6.62 32.23
N THR A 373 13.35 -6.63 32.81
CA THR A 373 13.60 -7.36 34.05
C THR A 373 12.92 -6.65 35.23
N PRO A 374 12.59 -7.35 36.33
CA PRO A 374 11.92 -6.75 37.48
C PRO A 374 12.61 -5.48 38.03
N GLU A 375 13.94 -5.41 37.95
CA GLU A 375 14.74 -4.27 38.41
C GLU A 375 14.58 -3.03 37.51
N GLU A 376 14.27 -3.23 36.23
CA GLU A 376 14.09 -2.17 35.24
C GLU A 376 12.63 -1.66 35.20
N GLN A 377 11.67 -2.48 35.64
CA GLN A 377 10.25 -2.21 35.45
C GLN A 377 9.78 -0.91 36.09
N ASP A 378 10.28 -0.54 37.27
CA ASP A 378 9.86 0.71 37.93
C ASP A 378 10.30 1.93 37.13
N VAL A 379 11.54 1.95 36.65
CA VAL A 379 12.07 3.05 35.84
C VAL A 379 11.33 3.16 34.50
N VAL A 380 11.15 2.02 33.83
CA VAL A 380 10.49 1.97 32.52
C VAL A 380 9.01 2.29 32.64
N ARG A 381 8.34 1.88 33.73
CA ARG A 381 6.95 2.25 34.01
C ARG A 381 6.79 3.76 34.03
N MET A 382 7.67 4.49 34.72
CA MET A 382 7.61 5.95 34.75
C MET A 382 7.69 6.53 33.33
N GLN A 383 8.61 6.03 32.50
CA GLN A 383 8.78 6.49 31.12
C GLN A 383 7.58 6.17 30.22
N ILE A 384 7.04 4.95 30.31
CA ILE A 384 5.83 4.56 29.58
C ILE A 384 4.68 5.48 29.96
N VAL A 385 4.47 5.67 31.26
CA VAL A 385 3.35 6.43 31.80
C VAL A 385 3.48 7.93 31.50
N GLU A 386 4.69 8.47 31.43
CA GLU A 386 4.96 9.84 31.01
C GLU A 386 4.70 10.05 29.51
N GLY A 387 5.10 9.08 28.68
CA GLY A 387 4.89 9.12 27.23
C GLY A 387 3.44 8.83 26.81
N LEU A 388 2.68 8.07 27.61
CA LEU A 388 1.34 7.57 27.25
C LEU A 388 0.29 8.68 27.17
N ARG A 389 -0.55 8.64 26.13
CA ARG A 389 -1.75 9.48 25.99
C ARG A 389 -3.03 8.69 26.17
N ALA A 390 -3.12 7.53 25.51
CA ALA A 390 -4.29 6.68 25.61
C ALA A 390 -3.95 5.22 25.27
N VAL A 391 -4.78 4.32 25.80
CA VAL A 391 -4.85 2.93 25.34
C VAL A 391 -6.29 2.65 24.90
N ILE A 392 -6.44 2.10 23.71
CA ILE A 392 -7.73 1.78 23.08
C ILE A 392 -7.78 0.26 22.89
N GLY A 393 -8.57 -0.44 23.71
CA GLY A 393 -8.85 -1.86 23.54
C GLY A 393 -10.04 -2.07 22.61
N GLN A 394 -9.89 -2.97 21.62
CA GLN A 394 -10.92 -3.17 20.59
C GLN A 394 -11.37 -4.63 20.48
N ALA A 395 -12.68 -4.82 20.43
CA ALA A 395 -13.34 -6.07 20.08
C ALA A 395 -14.31 -5.86 18.90
N LEU A 396 -14.49 -6.87 18.04
CA LEU A 396 -15.53 -6.86 17.02
C LEU A 396 -16.68 -7.77 17.43
N VAL A 397 -17.90 -7.26 17.31
CA VAL A 397 -19.13 -7.96 17.69
C VAL A 397 -20.00 -8.13 16.45
N PRO A 398 -20.56 -9.34 16.18
CA PRO A 398 -21.58 -9.51 15.16
C PRO A 398 -22.76 -8.57 15.38
N THR A 399 -23.27 -7.96 14.30
CA THR A 399 -24.47 -7.11 14.38
C THR A 399 -25.72 -7.90 14.06
N VAL A 400 -26.87 -7.45 14.56
CA VAL A 400 -28.19 -8.06 14.29
C VAL A 400 -28.56 -7.98 12.80
N LYS A 401 -28.09 -6.93 12.09
CA LYS A 401 -28.33 -6.72 10.66
C LYS A 401 -27.32 -7.42 9.74
N GLY A 402 -26.37 -8.17 10.31
CA GLY A 402 -25.25 -8.76 9.58
C GLY A 402 -24.07 -7.81 9.45
N GLY A 403 -22.86 -8.38 9.45
CA GLY A 403 -21.60 -7.65 9.57
C GLY A 403 -21.08 -7.61 11.01
N ARG A 404 -20.19 -6.65 11.29
CA ARG A 404 -19.54 -6.50 12.60
C ARG A 404 -19.43 -5.03 12.97
N VAL A 405 -19.54 -4.73 14.26
CA VAL A 405 -19.31 -3.40 14.85
C VAL A 405 -18.17 -3.47 15.86
N ALA A 406 -17.40 -2.40 16.00
CA ALA A 406 -16.33 -2.31 17.00
C ALA A 406 -16.89 -1.83 18.35
N ALA A 407 -16.54 -2.53 19.42
CA ALA A 407 -16.68 -2.06 20.80
C ALA A 407 -15.31 -1.62 21.30
N LEU A 408 -15.20 -0.38 21.79
CA LEU A 408 -13.95 0.21 22.25
C LEU A 408 -13.95 0.39 23.77
N GLU A 409 -12.92 -0.14 24.40
CA GLU A 409 -12.48 0.25 25.74
C GLU A 409 -11.44 1.36 25.59
N ILE A 410 -11.63 2.50 26.25
CA ILE A 410 -10.76 3.68 26.08
C ILE A 410 -10.27 4.11 27.46
N MET A 411 -8.95 4.06 27.67
CA MET A 411 -8.29 4.58 28.87
C MET A 411 -7.46 5.80 28.49
N LEU A 412 -7.86 6.97 28.99
CA LEU A 412 -7.12 8.21 28.80
C LEU A 412 -6.12 8.40 29.95
N ASN A 413 -4.86 8.75 29.64
CA ASN A 413 -3.82 8.94 30.64
C ASN A 413 -3.87 10.34 31.27
N THR A 414 -4.99 10.62 31.96
CA THR A 414 -5.18 11.83 32.76
C THR A 414 -4.25 11.86 33.98
N ASP A 415 -4.10 13.00 34.65
CA ASP A 415 -3.18 13.10 35.80
C ASP A 415 -3.52 12.10 36.91
N THR A 416 -4.81 11.83 37.13
CA THR A 416 -5.27 10.80 38.07
C THR A 416 -4.85 9.40 37.61
N ILE A 417 -5.20 9.01 36.38
CA ILE A 417 -4.84 7.70 35.82
C ILE A 417 -3.31 7.50 35.83
N ARG A 418 -2.55 8.56 35.54
CA ARG A 418 -1.08 8.59 35.58
C ARG A 418 -0.56 8.20 36.97
N ASP A 419 -1.08 8.81 38.04
CA ASP A 419 -0.68 8.51 39.42
C ASP A 419 -0.96 7.05 39.80
N TYR A 420 -2.12 6.51 39.43
CA TYR A 420 -2.46 5.10 39.66
C TYR A 420 -1.59 4.13 38.84
N LEU A 421 -1.32 4.46 37.56
CA LEU A 421 -0.43 3.66 36.72
C LEU A 421 1.00 3.63 37.27
N GLN A 422 1.51 4.74 37.80
CA GLN A 422 2.83 4.79 38.44
C GLN A 422 2.88 3.88 39.68
N LYS A 423 1.85 3.95 40.53
CA LYS A 423 1.70 3.08 41.73
C LYS A 423 1.47 1.61 41.41
N GLY A 424 0.96 1.29 40.22
CA GLY A 424 0.60 -0.08 39.82
C GLY A 424 -0.75 -0.54 40.36
N SER A 425 -1.59 0.40 40.78
CA SER A 425 -2.92 0.20 41.36
C SER A 425 -3.97 0.07 40.24
N ILE A 426 -4.12 -1.15 39.73
CA ILE A 426 -4.85 -1.43 38.48
C ILE A 426 -6.36 -1.54 38.67
N ASP A 427 -6.80 -2.07 39.80
CA ASP A 427 -8.23 -2.26 40.07
C ASP A 427 -8.93 -0.91 40.21
N GLU A 428 -8.24 0.08 40.79
CA GLU A 428 -8.70 1.46 40.90
C GLU A 428 -8.81 2.17 39.55
N ILE A 429 -7.94 1.83 38.58
CA ILE A 429 -8.02 2.37 37.22
C ILE A 429 -9.32 1.93 36.55
N TYR A 430 -9.72 0.66 36.72
CA TYR A 430 -11.00 0.20 36.15
C TYR A 430 -12.19 0.95 36.75
N GLN A 431 -12.18 1.23 38.06
CA GLN A 431 -13.24 2.02 38.70
C GLN A 431 -13.30 3.44 38.14
N LEU A 432 -12.15 4.09 37.96
CA LEU A 432 -12.07 5.42 37.35
C LEU A 432 -12.60 5.43 35.91
N MET A 433 -12.25 4.42 35.12
CA MET A 433 -12.77 4.25 33.76
C MET A 433 -14.29 4.03 33.76
N GLU A 434 -14.81 3.26 34.72
CA GLU A 434 -16.26 3.04 34.85
C GLU A 434 -17.00 4.32 35.25
N GLU A 435 -16.39 5.21 36.04
CA GLU A 435 -16.97 6.52 36.32
C GLU A 435 -17.06 7.41 35.08
N GLY A 436 -16.12 7.28 34.13
CA GLY A 436 -16.14 7.93 32.81
C GLY A 436 -16.12 9.46 32.81
N LYS A 437 -15.80 10.09 33.95
CA LYS A 437 -15.77 11.56 34.11
C LYS A 437 -14.69 12.22 33.26
N ASP A 438 -13.60 11.51 32.99
CA ASP A 438 -12.45 11.98 32.24
C ASP A 438 -12.54 11.70 30.73
N GLY A 439 -13.62 11.07 30.28
CA GLY A 439 -13.80 10.61 28.90
C GLY A 439 -13.31 9.18 28.64
N SER A 440 -12.81 8.48 29.67
CA SER A 440 -12.55 7.04 29.60
C SER A 440 -13.86 6.24 29.55
N GLN A 441 -13.78 5.01 29.06
CA GLN A 441 -14.91 4.09 28.91
C GLN A 441 -14.45 2.64 29.05
N THR A 442 -15.19 1.82 29.79
CA THR A 442 -14.92 0.38 29.87
C THR A 442 -15.51 -0.38 28.69
N LEU A 443 -14.97 -1.58 28.38
CA LEU A 443 -15.53 -2.41 27.31
C LEU A 443 -17.00 -2.77 27.57
N ASN A 444 -17.35 -3.07 28.82
CA ASN A 444 -18.72 -3.43 29.20
C ASN A 444 -19.70 -2.27 28.97
N GLN A 445 -19.28 -1.02 29.22
CA GLN A 445 -20.09 0.16 28.89
C GLN A 445 -20.32 0.27 27.38
N ALA A 446 -19.27 0.13 26.55
CA ALA A 446 -19.41 0.17 25.09
C ALA A 446 -20.32 -0.95 24.56
N LEU A 447 -20.18 -2.17 25.09
CA LEU A 447 -21.03 -3.31 24.72
C LEU A 447 -22.48 -3.10 25.15
N PHE A 448 -22.70 -2.50 26.31
CA PHE A 448 -24.03 -2.15 26.79
C PHE A 448 -24.68 -1.11 25.89
N ASP A 449 -23.96 -0.05 25.49
CA ASP A 449 -24.47 1.00 24.60
C ASP A 449 -24.86 0.42 23.23
N LEU A 450 -24.05 -0.48 22.67
CA LEU A 450 -24.34 -1.17 21.41
C LEU A 450 -25.58 -2.08 21.51
N TYR A 451 -25.75 -2.75 22.65
CA TYR A 451 -26.93 -3.60 22.92
C TYR A 451 -28.19 -2.75 23.10
N GLU A 452 -28.12 -1.68 23.89
CA GLU A 452 -29.22 -0.75 24.11
C GLU A 452 -29.66 -0.07 22.79
N GLY A 453 -28.69 0.27 21.93
CA GLY A 453 -28.93 0.78 20.58
C GLY A 453 -29.51 -0.26 19.60
N GLY A 454 -29.70 -1.52 20.02
CA GLY A 454 -30.23 -2.60 19.19
C GLY A 454 -29.30 -3.06 18.07
N MET A 455 -28.01 -2.72 18.13
CA MET A 455 -27.04 -3.08 17.10
C MET A 455 -26.54 -4.52 17.24
N VAL A 456 -26.43 -5.02 18.47
CA VAL A 456 -25.92 -6.35 18.82
C VAL A 456 -26.91 -7.10 19.70
N SER A 457 -26.89 -8.44 19.65
CA SER A 457 -27.69 -9.26 20.54
C SER A 457 -27.06 -9.35 21.94
N GLN A 458 -27.86 -9.67 22.96
CA GLN A 458 -27.36 -9.91 24.32
C GLN A 458 -26.29 -11.03 24.34
N SER A 459 -26.54 -12.14 23.64
CA SER A 459 -25.61 -13.27 23.59
C SER A 459 -24.28 -12.90 22.93
N ASP A 460 -24.33 -12.13 21.84
CA ASP A 460 -23.12 -11.73 21.13
C ASP A 460 -22.29 -10.74 21.96
N ALA A 461 -22.93 -9.76 22.60
CA ALA A 461 -22.26 -8.82 23.48
C ALA A 461 -21.59 -9.51 24.68
N ILE A 462 -22.28 -10.45 25.34
CA ILE A 462 -21.74 -11.22 26.46
C ILE A 462 -20.54 -12.09 26.03
N SER A 463 -20.56 -12.64 24.82
CA SER A 463 -19.49 -13.53 24.33
C SER A 463 -18.11 -12.87 24.19
N VAL A 464 -18.08 -11.54 24.03
CA VAL A 464 -16.85 -10.76 23.85
C VAL A 464 -16.47 -9.92 25.06
N ALA A 465 -17.32 -9.86 26.08
CA ALA A 465 -17.12 -9.06 27.29
C ALA A 465 -15.88 -9.52 28.08
N LEU A 466 -15.18 -8.56 28.70
CA LEU A 466 -14.10 -8.88 29.64
C LEU A 466 -14.65 -9.43 30.96
N ASN A 467 -15.78 -8.90 31.42
CA ASN A 467 -16.51 -9.41 32.58
C ASN A 467 -17.99 -9.68 32.19
N PRO A 468 -18.30 -10.91 31.72
CA PRO A 468 -19.64 -11.28 31.28
C PRO A 468 -20.73 -11.18 32.36
N GLU A 469 -20.38 -11.45 33.62
CA GLU A 469 -21.33 -11.40 34.74
C GLU A 469 -21.77 -9.96 35.03
N ASP A 470 -20.81 -9.04 35.06
CA ASP A 470 -21.05 -7.61 35.23
C ASP A 470 -21.89 -7.04 34.08
N LEU A 471 -21.56 -7.36 32.82
CA LEU A 471 -22.37 -6.93 31.68
C LEU A 471 -23.82 -7.47 31.75
N ASN A 472 -24.00 -8.73 32.15
CA ASN A 472 -25.32 -9.31 32.33
C ASN A 472 -26.09 -8.62 33.47
N TYR A 473 -25.39 -8.23 34.54
CA TYR A 473 -25.97 -7.43 35.62
C TYR A 473 -26.40 -6.04 35.12
N MET A 474 -25.57 -5.35 34.33
CA MET A 474 -25.90 -4.07 33.69
C MET A 474 -27.15 -4.19 32.81
N MET A 475 -27.23 -5.24 32.00
CA MET A 475 -28.38 -5.50 31.11
C MET A 475 -29.68 -5.82 31.87
N LYS A 476 -29.59 -6.54 33.00
CA LYS A 476 -30.76 -6.92 33.80
C LYS A 476 -31.30 -5.79 34.67
N ASN A 477 -30.43 -4.97 35.25
CA ASN A 477 -30.80 -3.93 36.21
C ASN A 477 -31.09 -2.58 35.53
N TYR A 478 -31.68 -2.62 34.34
CA TYR A 478 -31.97 -1.49 33.48
C TYR A 478 -32.86 -0.45 34.19
N THR A 479 -32.22 0.51 34.84
CA THR A 479 -32.80 1.82 35.11
C THR A 479 -32.02 2.76 34.22
N ARG A 480 -32.69 3.44 33.27
CA ARG A 480 -32.11 4.44 32.34
C ARG A 480 -31.05 5.27 33.09
N ARG A 481 -29.78 4.88 33.01
CA ARG A 481 -28.67 5.65 33.56
C ARG A 481 -28.54 6.82 32.61
N SER A 482 -28.89 8.03 33.04
CA SER A 482 -28.52 9.22 32.29
C SER A 482 -27.00 9.20 32.16
N SER A 483 -26.52 9.16 30.91
CA SER A 483 -25.13 9.25 30.46
C SER A 483 -24.21 9.94 31.48
N ARG A 484 -23.46 9.14 32.24
CA ARG A 484 -22.36 9.63 33.10
C ARG A 484 -21.00 9.50 32.43
N SER A 485 -20.89 8.78 31.31
CA SER A 485 -19.78 8.95 30.39
C SER A 485 -19.84 10.37 29.85
N GLY A 486 -18.81 11.18 30.07
CA GLY A 486 -18.69 12.49 29.41
C GLY A 486 -18.73 12.41 27.87
N LEU A 487 -18.64 11.19 27.32
CA LEU A 487 -19.03 10.82 25.97
C LEU A 487 -20.53 10.55 25.97
N MET A 488 -21.33 11.54 25.57
CA MET A 488 -22.78 11.40 25.49
C MET A 488 -23.11 10.25 24.54
N THR A 489 -24.02 9.37 24.93
CA THR A 489 -24.61 8.31 24.08
C THR A 489 -25.10 8.87 22.73
N THR A 490 -25.39 10.17 22.64
CA THR A 490 -25.73 10.87 21.39
C THR A 490 -24.62 10.94 20.34
N GLU A 491 -23.36 10.69 20.69
CA GLU A 491 -22.23 10.70 19.74
C GLU A 491 -22.11 9.38 18.95
N TYR A 492 -22.72 8.28 19.41
CA TYR A 492 -22.87 7.05 18.62
C TYR A 492 -24.04 7.12 17.61
N PHE A 493 -24.92 8.12 17.72
CA PHE A 493 -26.13 8.23 16.92
C PHE A 493 -26.07 9.44 15.98
N ASN A 494 -25.61 9.22 14.75
CA ASN A 494 -26.20 9.97 13.65
C ASN A 494 -27.67 9.57 13.56
N LYS A 495 -28.58 10.49 13.92
CA LYS A 495 -29.97 10.39 13.47
C LYS A 495 -29.92 10.30 11.96
N THR A 496 -30.42 9.20 11.40
CA THR A 496 -30.65 9.04 9.97
C THR A 496 -31.35 10.30 9.45
N PRO A 497 -30.82 11.02 8.45
CA PRO A 497 -31.68 11.88 7.65
C PRO A 497 -32.67 10.96 6.95
N THR A 498 -33.95 11.33 7.01
CA THR A 498 -35.06 10.73 6.25
C THR A 498 -34.72 10.43 4.81
#